data_AF-A0A442UJ54-F1
#
_entry.id   AF-A0A442UJ54-F1
#
_cell.length_a   1.000
_cell.length_b   1.000
_cell.length_c   1.000
_cell.angle_alpha   90.00
_cell.angle_beta   90.00
_cell.angle_gamma   90.00
#
_symmetry.space_group_name_H-M   'P 1'
#
loop_
_entity.id
_entity.type
_entity.pdbx_description
1 polymer ?
#
loop_
_entity_poly.entity_id
_entity_poly.type
_entity_poly.pdbx_seq_one_letter_code
_entity_poly.pdbx_strand_id
1 'polypeptide(L)' 'MCLGPARLPQGAITQRDVERLWISDRKALIQCGKRLKALRDFYQDRDAALRGAKK' A
#
# COMPACT_ATOMS: atom_id res chain seq x y z
N MET A 1 -12.12 1.13 -3.41
CA MET A 1 -11.39 0.42 -4.49
C MET A 1 -9.90 0.52 -4.19
N CYS A 2 -9.10 -0.52 -4.42
CA CYS A 2 -7.64 -0.44 -4.26
C CYS A 2 -7.08 0.33 -5.44
N LEU A 3 -6.86 1.63 -5.26
CA LEU A 3 -6.23 2.45 -6.28
C LEU A 3 -4.73 2.16 -6.27
N GLY A 4 -4.12 2.17 -7.46
CA GLY A 4 -2.67 2.12 -7.58
C GLY A 4 -2.01 3.41 -7.07
N PRO A 5 -0.67 3.45 -7.06
CA PRO A 5 0.08 4.62 -6.60
C PRO A 5 -0.36 5.91 -7.30
N ALA A 6 -0.37 7.02 -6.56
CA ALA A 6 -0.68 8.33 -7.10
C ALA A 6 0.23 8.66 -8.31
N ARG A 7 -0.38 9.01 -9.45
CA ARG A 7 0.36 9.45 -10.63
C ARG A 7 0.82 10.88 -10.42
N LEU A 8 2.14 11.06 -10.47
CA LEU A 8 2.75 12.38 -10.38
C LEU A 8 2.53 13.16 -11.69
N PRO A 9 2.18 14.45 -11.63
CA PRO A 9 2.11 15.29 -12.82
C PRO A 9 3.50 15.46 -13.44
N GLN A 10 3.52 15.66 -14.76
CA GLN A 10 4.75 16.05 -15.46
C GLN A 10 5.02 17.54 -15.24
N GLY A 11 6.15 17.88 -14.63
CA GLY A 11 6.57 19.26 -14.37
C GLY A 11 6.84 19.54 -12.90
N ALA A 12 6.94 20.83 -12.56
CA ALA A 12 7.18 21.27 -11.20
C ALA A 12 5.95 20.98 -10.32
N ILE A 13 6.18 20.28 -9.22
CA ILE A 13 5.17 20.00 -8.20
C ILE A 13 5.25 21.06 -7.12
N THR A 14 4.11 21.67 -6.78
CA THR A 14 4.03 22.57 -5.63
C THR A 14 3.87 21.78 -4.34
N GLN A 15 4.25 22.39 -3.21
CA GLN A 15 4.03 21.78 -1.88
C GLN A 15 2.56 21.38 -1.66
N ARG A 16 1.62 22.21 -2.12
CA ARG A 16 0.19 21.93 -2.02
C ARG A 16 -0.23 20.68 -2.80
N ASP A 17 0.38 20.46 -3.97
CA ASP A 17 0.10 19.29 -4.79
C ASP A 17 0.67 18.02 -4.15
N VAL A 18 1.88 18.09 -3.58
CA VAL A 18 2.46 16.99 -2.79
C VAL A 18 1.51 16.56 -1.69
N GLU A 19 1.06 17.51 -0.86
CA GLU A 19 0.20 17.21 0.29
C GLU A 19 -1.12 16.57 -0.15
N ARG A 20 -1.73 17.08 -1.21
CA ARG A 20 -2.96 16.51 -1.77
C ARG A 20 -2.76 15.08 -2.27
N LEU A 21 -1.70 14.84 -3.04
CA LEU A 21 -1.38 13.51 -3.58
C LEU A 21 -1.08 12.53 -2.45
N TRP A 22 -0.31 12.96 -1.45
CA TRP A 22 0.02 12.16 -0.27
C TRP A 22 -1.20 11.75 0.54
N ILE A 23 -2.12 12.68 0.83
CA ILE A 23 -3.35 12.38 1.57
C ILE A 23 -4.19 11.33 0.83
N SER A 24 -4.33 11.50 -0.49
CA SER A 24 -5.10 10.58 -1.34
C SER A 24 -4.48 9.18 -1.36
N ASP A 25 -3.17 9.10 -1.60
CA ASP A 25 -2.43 7.85 -1.66
C ASP A 25 -2.48 7.11 -0.32
N ARG A 26 -2.20 7.82 0.78
CA ARG A 26 -2.27 7.27 2.14
C ARG A 26 -3.66 6.72 2.47
N LYS A 27 -4.73 7.41 2.07
CA LYS A 27 -6.11 6.93 2.27
C LYS A 27 -6.35 5.64 1.48
N ALA A 28 -5.89 5.57 0.23
CA ALA A 28 -6.02 4.39 -0.61
C ALA A 28 -5.26 3.19 -0.01
N LEU A 29 -4.03 3.39 0.46
CA LEU A 29 -3.22 2.36 1.12
C LEU A 29 -3.91 1.80 2.37
N ILE A 30 -4.41 2.67 3.25
CA ILE A 30 -5.09 2.24 4.48
C ILE A 30 -6.38 1.47 4.16
N GLN A 31 -7.21 1.98 3.24
CA GLN A 31 -8.47 1.33 2.90
C GLN A 31 -8.24 -0.01 2.20
N CYS A 32 -7.28 -0.08 1.28
CA CYS A 32 -6.93 -1.32 0.59
C CYS A 32 -6.34 -2.34 1.56
N GLY A 33 -5.41 -1.93 2.43
CA GLY A 33 -4.83 -2.78 3.46
C GLY A 33 -5.87 -3.34 4.44
N LYS A 34 -6.86 -2.53 4.84
CA LYS A 34 -8.00 -2.99 5.65
C LYS A 34 -8.85 -4.02 4.90
N ARG A 35 -9.18 -3.76 3.63
CA ARG A 35 -9.99 -4.66 2.80
C ARG A 35 -9.31 -6.01 2.54
N LEU A 36 -8.00 -6.01 2.31
CA LEU A 36 -7.22 -7.20 1.97
C LEU A 36 -6.47 -7.79 3.17
N LYS A 37 -6.83 -7.40 4.40
CA LYS A 37 -6.14 -7.81 5.62
C LYS A 37 -6.01 -9.33 5.73
N ALA A 38 -7.11 -10.06 5.56
CA ALA A 38 -7.12 -11.52 5.66
C ALA A 38 -6.16 -12.20 4.66
N LEU A 39 -6.13 -11.71 3.41
CA LEU A 39 -5.23 -12.23 2.38
C LEU A 39 -3.77 -11.94 2.71
N ARG A 40 -3.47 -10.72 3.16
CA ARG A 40 -2.13 -10.31 3.56
C ARG A 40 -1.62 -11.15 4.74
N ASP A 41 -2.46 -11.31 5.76
CA ASP A 41 -2.13 -12.07 6.97
C ASP A 41 -1.90 -13.55 6.61
N PHE A 42 -2.73 -14.15 5.74
CA PHE A 42 -2.50 -15.51 5.22
C PHE A 42 -1.12 -15.68 4.56
N TYR A 43 -0.72 -14.77 3.67
CA TYR A 43 0.59 -14.86 3.02
C TYR A 43 1.74 -14.66 4.01
N GLN A 44 1.57 -13.76 4.98
CA GLN A 44 2.56 -13.53 6.02
C GLN A 44 2.78 -14.80 6.87
N ASP A 45 1.70 -15.48 7.27
CA ASP A 45 1.76 -16.71 8.05
C ASP A 45 2.39 -17.85 7.26
N ARG A 46 1.99 -18.04 6.00
CA ARG A 46 2.58 -19.03 5.10
C ARG A 46 4.08 -18.81 4.93
N ASP A 47 4.50 -17.58 4.64
CA ASP A 47 5.90 -17.26 4.38
C ASP A 47 6.75 -17.41 5.65
N ALA A 48 6.19 -17.10 6.83
CA ALA A 48 6.83 -17.37 8.10
C ALA A 48 7.03 -18.87 8.32
N ALA A 49 6.03 -19.70 8.04
CA ALA A 49 6.13 -21.16 8.13
C ALA A 49 7.19 -21.72 7.16
N LEU A 50 7.24 -21.24 5.92
CA LEU A 50 8.23 -21.66 4.92
C LEU A 50 9.67 -21.29 5.33
N ARG A 51 9.87 -20.12 5.94
CA ARG A 51 11.19 -19.71 6.47
C ARG A 51 11.60 -20.56 7.67
N GLY A 52 10.65 -20.92 8.54
CA GLY A 52 10.88 -21.81 9.68
C GLY A 52 11.05 -23.30 9.30
N ALA A 53 10.52 -23.71 8.15
CA ALA A 53 10.61 -25.07 7.62
C ALA A 53 11.96 -25.39 6.94
N LYS A 54 12.88 -24.43 6.83
CA LYS A 54 14.29 -24.70 6.51
C LYS A 54 15.01 -25.18 7.76
N LYS A 55 14.80 -26.44 8.15
CA LYS A 55 15.67 -27.17 9.07
C LYS A 55 15.70 -28.63 8.69
#